data_AF-A0A7K3DU12-F1
#
_entry.id   AF-A0A7K3DU12-F1
#
_cell.length_a   1.000
_cell.length_b   1.000
_cell.length_c   1.000
_cell.angle_alpha   90.00
_cell.angle_beta   90.00
_cell.angle_gamma   90.00
#
_symmetry.space_group_name_H-M   'P 1'
#
loop_
_entity.id
_entity.type
_entity.pdbx_description
1 polymer ?
#
loop_
_entity_poly.entity_id
_entity_poly.type
_entity_poly.pdbx_seq_one_letter_code
_entity_poly.pdbx_strand_id
1 'polypeptide(L)'
;MTHQGITGTRFTVWAPNALGVRVCGDFCAWDGTAFPMRSLGSSGVWELFVPGIDEGELYKFDITRPDGTHTLRADPMARHT
;
A
#
# COMPACT_ATOMS: atom_id res chain seq x y z
N MET A 1 -12.69 1.40 -7.87
CA MET A 1 -12.42 2.10 -9.17
C MET A 1 -12.16 1.06 -10.26
N THR A 2 -12.22 1.41 -11.55
CA THR A 2 -11.91 0.46 -12.65
C THR A 2 -10.59 0.81 -13.33
N HIS A 3 -9.66 -0.13 -13.42
CA HIS A 3 -8.39 -0.01 -14.13
C HIS A 3 -8.31 -1.09 -15.22
N GLN A 4 -8.17 -0.68 -16.48
CA GLN A 4 -8.12 -1.59 -17.64
C GLN A 4 -9.28 -2.60 -17.68
N GLY A 5 -10.48 -2.17 -17.30
CA GLY A 5 -11.68 -3.03 -17.27
C GLY A 5 -11.84 -3.87 -16.00
N ILE A 6 -10.89 -3.81 -15.05
CA ILE A 6 -10.93 -4.58 -13.81
C ILE A 6 -11.24 -3.66 -12.62
N THR A 7 -12.22 -4.02 -11.80
CA THR A 7 -12.54 -3.29 -10.57
C THR A 7 -11.55 -3.63 -9.46
N GLY A 8 -11.13 -2.62 -8.71
CA GLY A 8 -10.31 -2.77 -7.53
C GLY A 8 -9.92 -1.41 -6.94
N THR A 9 -8.85 -1.42 -6.15
CA THR A 9 -8.39 -0.24 -5.41
C THR A 9 -6.94 0.10 -5.77
N ARG A 10 -6.66 1.39 -5.96
CA ARG A 10 -5.30 1.91 -6.10
C ARG A 10 -4.86 2.47 -4.76
N PHE A 11 -3.72 1.98 -4.31
CA PHE A 11 -3.03 2.49 -3.14
C PHE A 11 -1.88 3.38 -3.59
N THR A 12 -1.74 4.53 -2.93
CA THR A 12 -0.64 5.46 -3.15
C THR A 12 -0.21 6.07 -1.83
N VAL A 13 1.09 6.09 -1.56
CA VAL A 13 1.63 6.75 -0.37
C VAL A 13 2.94 7.45 -0.71
N TRP A 14 3.16 8.61 -0.11
CA TRP A 14 4.43 9.31 -0.17
C TRP A 14 5.34 8.82 0.97
N ALA A 15 6.41 8.12 0.61
CA ALA A 15 7.39 7.54 1.53
C ALA A 15 8.79 7.61 0.88
N PRO A 16 9.38 8.81 0.74
CA PRO A 16 10.58 9.03 -0.07
C PRO A 16 11.83 8.33 0.46
N ASN A 17 11.91 8.10 1.76
CA ASN A 17 13.04 7.45 2.42
C ASN A 17 12.81 5.96 2.68
N ALA A 18 11.70 5.39 2.20
CA ALA A 18 11.44 3.96 2.36
C ALA A 18 12.35 3.15 1.42
N LEU A 19 12.86 2.02 1.90
CA LEU A 19 13.51 1.02 1.06
C LEU A 19 12.48 0.14 0.33
N GLY A 20 11.28 0.04 0.88
CA GLY A 20 10.18 -0.76 0.35
C GLY A 20 8.86 -0.37 1.00
N VAL A 21 7.77 -0.54 0.26
CA VAL A 21 6.41 -0.36 0.77
C VAL A 21 5.54 -1.52 0.29
N ARG A 22 4.69 -2.04 1.17
CA ARG A 22 3.67 -3.07 0.88
C ARG A 22 2.31 -2.62 1.40
N VAL A 23 1.25 -3.17 0.84
CA VAL A 23 -0.11 -3.01 1.38
C VAL A 23 -0.51 -4.29 2.10
N CYS A 24 -0.90 -4.17 3.36
CA CYS A 24 -1.37 -5.30 4.17
C CYS A 24 -2.77 -5.00 4.70
N GLY A 25 -3.65 -5.99 4.73
CA GLY A 25 -5.01 -5.84 5.21
C GLY A 25 -5.70 -7.19 5.40
N ASP A 26 -7.00 -7.17 5.66
CA ASP A 26 -7.78 -8.38 5.90
C ASP A 26 -7.80 -9.31 4.68
N PHE A 27 -7.88 -8.75 3.47
CA PHE A 27 -7.75 -9.45 2.18
C PHE A 27 -6.45 -10.26 1.97
N CYS A 28 -5.42 -10.06 2.80
CA CYS A 28 -4.20 -10.89 2.79
C CYS A 28 -3.91 -11.54 4.16
N ALA A 29 -4.88 -11.55 5.07
CA ALA A 29 -4.70 -11.98 6.46
C ALA A 29 -3.49 -11.30 7.14
N TRP A 30 -3.25 -10.02 6.82
CA TRP A 30 -2.12 -9.24 7.31
C TRP A 30 -0.74 -9.85 7.00
N ASP A 31 -0.63 -10.65 5.93
CA ASP A 31 0.65 -11.13 5.43
C ASP A 31 1.54 -9.96 4.98
N GLY A 32 2.57 -9.71 5.78
CA GLY A 32 3.57 -8.67 5.53
C GLY A 32 4.43 -8.90 4.29
N THR A 33 4.32 -10.05 3.61
CA THR A 33 5.05 -10.34 2.36
C THR A 33 4.20 -10.13 1.11
N ALA A 34 2.89 -9.97 1.28
CA ALA A 34 1.95 -9.76 0.19
C ALA A 34 2.03 -8.33 -0.37
N PHE A 35 1.63 -8.17 -1.64
CA PHE A 35 1.37 -6.88 -2.30
C PHE A 35 2.49 -5.80 -2.19
N PRO A 36 3.71 -6.08 -2.71
CA PRO A 36 4.74 -5.05 -2.82
C PRO A 36 4.34 -3.93 -3.79
N MET A 37 4.60 -2.69 -3.38
CA MET A 37 4.30 -1.50 -4.16
C MET A 37 5.48 -1.11 -5.05
N ARG A 38 5.18 -0.49 -6.19
CA ARG A 38 6.16 0.05 -7.13
C ARG A 38 6.54 1.48 -6.72
N SER A 39 7.83 1.77 -6.68
CA SER A 39 8.33 3.15 -6.53
C SER A 39 8.22 3.92 -7.86
N LEU A 40 7.70 5.15 -7.81
CA LEU A 40 7.66 6.10 -8.93
C LEU A 40 8.91 6.98 -8.96
N GLY A 41 10.08 6.34 -8.86
CA GLY A 41 11.38 6.99 -8.98
C GLY A 41 11.62 8.10 -7.96
N SER A 42 12.09 9.25 -8.42
CA SER A 42 12.52 10.37 -7.57
C SER A 42 11.39 11.12 -6.86
N SER A 43 10.12 10.81 -7.15
CA SER A 43 8.97 11.45 -6.49
C SER A 43 8.82 11.02 -5.02
N GLY A 44 9.37 9.87 -4.66
CA GLY A 44 9.13 9.22 -3.36
C GLY A 44 7.71 8.66 -3.20
N VAL A 45 6.91 8.64 -4.27
CA VAL A 45 5.58 8.05 -4.28
C VAL A 45 5.69 6.56 -4.58
N TRP A 46 4.96 5.77 -3.81
CA TRP A 46 4.77 4.35 -4.00
C TRP A 46 3.35 4.09 -4.44
N GLU A 47 3.16 3.17 -5.39
CA GLU A 47 1.83 2.83 -5.88
C GLU A 47 1.61 1.33 -6.13
N LEU A 48 0.36 0.91 -6.03
CA LEU A 48 -0.09 -0.42 -6.41
C LEU A 48 -1.59 -0.39 -6.76
N PHE A 49 -1.97 -1.12 -7.80
CA PHE A 49 -3.36 -1.47 -8.05
C PHE A 49 -3.62 -2.91 -7.63
N VAL A 50 -4.62 -3.14 -6.78
CA VAL A 50 -5.03 -4.48 -6.36
C VAL A 50 -6.47 -4.73 -6.83
N PRO A 51 -6.69 -5.73 -7.72
CA PRO A 51 -8.02 -6.15 -8.14
C PRO A 51 -8.88 -6.67 -7.00
N GLY A 52 -10.19 -6.47 -7.09
CA GLY A 52 -11.18 -7.10 -6.19
C GLY A 52 -11.23 -6.56 -4.76
N ILE A 53 -10.45 -5.53 -4.44
CA ILE A 53 -10.58 -4.82 -3.16
C ILE A 53 -11.62 -3.72 -3.30
N ASP A 54 -12.68 -3.82 -2.50
CA ASP A 54 -13.80 -2.89 -2.44
C ASP A 54 -13.66 -1.89 -1.27
N GLU A 55 -14.61 -0.95 -1.20
CA GLU A 55 -14.67 0.06 -0.13
C GLU A 55 -14.92 -0.56 1.24
N GLY A 56 -14.30 0.00 2.28
CA GLY A 56 -14.46 -0.44 3.68
C GLY A 56 -13.43 -1.46 4.14
N GLU A 57 -12.61 -1.99 3.22
CA GLU A 57 -11.55 -2.94 3.55
C GLU A 57 -10.47 -2.29 4.43
N LEU A 58 -10.13 -2.94 5.55
CA LEU A 58 -9.09 -2.47 6.46
C LEU A 58 -7.70 -2.76 5.89
N TYR A 59 -6.83 -1.76 5.96
CA TYR A 59 -5.47 -1.90 5.49
C TYR A 59 -4.47 -0.97 6.21
N LYS A 60 -3.18 -1.28 6.08
CA LYS A 60 -2.04 -0.44 6.45
C LYS A 60 -0.95 -0.58 5.40
N PHE A 61 -0.03 0.39 5.39
CA PHE A 61 1.23 0.28 4.68
C PHE A 61 2.29 -0.36 5.58
N ASP A 62 2.88 -1.48 5.15
CA ASP A 62 4.14 -1.95 5.74
C ASP A 62 5.31 -1.23 5.05
N ILE A 63 6.03 -0.43 5.82
CA ILE A 63 7.12 0.41 5.33
C ILE A 63 8.45 -0.16 5.85
N THR A 64 9.32 -0.56 4.92
CA THR A 64 10.72 -0.86 5.20
C THR A 64 11.52 0.44 5.28
N ARG A 65 12.08 0.71 6.45
CA ARG A 65 12.90 1.90 6.74
C ARG A 65 14.33 1.76 6.23
N PRO A 66 15.11 2.87 6.18
CA PRO A 66 16.53 2.84 5.82
C PRO A 66 17.39 1.87 6.64
N ASP A 67 17.01 1.60 7.89
CA ASP A 67 17.69 0.65 8.79
C ASP A 67 17.27 -0.82 8.56
N GLY A 68 16.42 -1.08 7.56
CA GLY A 68 15.88 -2.41 7.25
C GLY A 68 14.71 -2.84 8.15
N THR A 69 14.32 -2.04 9.15
CA THR A 69 13.17 -2.37 10.00
C THR A 69 11.85 -2.13 9.29
N HIS A 70 10.84 -2.91 9.68
CA HIS A 70 9.49 -2.81 9.14
C HIS A 70 8.55 -2.09 10.12
N THR A 71 7.58 -1.36 9.58
CA THR A 71 6.45 -0.87 10.38
C THR A 71 5.17 -0.74 9.60
N LEU A 72 4.09 -1.18 10.25
CA LEU A 72 2.73 -0.91 9.84
C LEU A 72 2.34 0.53 10.18
N ARG A 73 1.91 1.28 9.16
CA ARG A 73 1.44 2.65 9.27
C ARG A 73 0.05 2.74 8.65
N ALA A 74 -0.87 3.39 9.36
CA ALA A 74 -2.16 3.76 8.79
C ALA A 74 -1.94 4.70 7.61
N ASP A 75 -2.87 4.71 6.66
CA ASP A 75 -2.85 5.65 5.55
C ASP A 75 -2.99 7.08 6.08
N PRO A 76 -2.03 7.98 5.80
CA PRO A 76 -2.13 9.40 6.17
C PRO A 76 -3.36 10.10 5.58
N MET A 77 -3.89 9.57 4.46
CA MET A 77 -5.06 10.10 3.74
C MET A 77 -6.31 9.24 3.94
N ALA A 78 -6.34 8.37 4.96
CA ALA A 78 -7.48 7.52 5.28
C ALA A 78 -8.76 8.35 5.44
N ARG A 79 -9.83 7.93 4.74
CA ARG A 79 -11.14 8.61 4.78
C ARG A 79 -12.05 8.07 5.88
N HIS A 80 -11.69 6.93 6.43
CA HIS A 80 -12.37 6.25 7.53
C HIS A 80 -11.30 5.46 8.31
N THR A 81 -11.44 5.39 9.65
CA THR A 81 -10.50 4.71 10.56
C THR A 81 -11.23 3.73 11.45
#